data_AF-A0A7Y9W4X1-F1
#
_entry.id   AF-A0A7Y9W4X1-F1
#
_cell.length_a   1.000
_cell.length_b   1.000
_cell.length_c   1.000
_cell.angle_alpha   90.00
_cell.angle_beta   90.00
_cell.angle_gamma   90.00
#
_symmetry.space_group_name_H-M   'P 1'
#
loop_
_entity.id
_entity.type
_entity.pdbx_description
1 polymer ?
#
loop_
_entity_poly.entity_id
_entity_poly.type
_entity_poly.pdbx_seq_one_letter_code
_entity_poly.pdbx_strand_id
1 'polypeptide(L)'
;MDVWSKRSRTAACSRWGRVTVWEPGERLAFGWRQASFSAAQHTHVEVRFEAVGDETRVTVEHRGWDTVPQDHVARHHFPDRVFLLRHGEWWQVLLAALRAEVGDGVLPPVL
;
A
#
# COMPACT_ATOMS: atom_id res chain seq x y z
N MET A 1 -23.31 -19.97 -6.01
CA MET A 1 -23.27 -19.23 -4.73
C MET A 1 -22.45 -20.07 -3.78
N ASP A 2 -21.14 -19.88 -3.76
CA ASP A 2 -20.25 -20.67 -2.91
C ASP A 2 -19.61 -19.76 -1.86
N VAL A 3 -20.09 -19.95 -0.65
CA VAL A 3 -19.63 -19.30 0.58
C VAL A 3 -18.20 -19.75 0.86
N TRP A 4 -17.23 -18.85 0.66
CA TRP A 4 -15.87 -19.04 1.14
C TRP A 4 -15.82 -18.77 2.65
N SER A 5 -15.82 -19.83 3.46
CA SER A 5 -15.43 -19.77 4.87
C SER A 5 -14.08 -20.47 5.05
N LYS A 6 -13.00 -19.69 5.18
CA LYS A 6 -11.73 -20.17 5.74
C LYS A 6 -11.57 -19.63 7.16
N ARG A 7 -12.00 -20.41 8.15
CA ARG A 7 -11.52 -20.28 9.54
C ARG A 7 -10.32 -21.21 9.72
N SER A 8 -9.14 -20.76 9.32
CA SER A 8 -7.87 -21.34 9.78
C SER A 8 -7.42 -20.58 11.03
N ARG A 9 -7.36 -21.28 12.16
CA ARG A 9 -7.14 -20.73 13.52
C ARG A 9 -5.69 -20.38 13.84
N THR A 10 -4.87 -20.23 12.81
CA THR A 10 -3.58 -19.55 12.85
C THR A 10 -3.48 -18.78 11.54
N ALA A 11 -4.01 -17.55 11.49
CA ALA A 11 -3.57 -16.63 10.46
C ALA A 11 -2.09 -16.41 10.74
N ALA A 12 -1.20 -17.06 9.98
CA ALA A 12 0.18 -16.66 9.96
C ALA A 12 0.17 -15.19 9.55
N CYS A 13 0.44 -14.29 10.50
CA CYS A 13 0.55 -12.86 10.24
C CYS A 13 1.73 -12.68 9.28
N SER A 14 1.42 -12.70 7.99
CA SER A 14 2.40 -12.41 6.96
C SER A 14 2.79 -10.96 7.18
N ARG A 15 4.03 -10.71 7.61
CA ARG A 15 4.54 -9.35 7.74
C ARG A 15 4.51 -8.71 6.36
N TRP A 16 3.47 -7.93 6.07
CA TRP A 16 3.29 -7.21 4.79
C TRP A 16 4.44 -6.23 4.55
N GLY A 17 5.11 -5.82 5.62
CA GLY A 17 6.49 -5.36 5.64
C GLY A 17 6.80 -4.67 6.97
N ARG A 18 7.93 -3.95 7.03
CA ARG A 18 8.41 -3.28 8.26
C ARG A 18 8.40 -1.76 8.03
N VAL A 19 7.92 -1.01 9.02
CA VAL A 19 8.09 0.45 9.05
C VAL A 19 9.58 0.76 9.16
N THR A 20 10.09 1.51 8.19
CA THR A 20 11.48 1.94 8.10
C THR A 20 11.66 3.38 8.55
N VAL A 21 10.60 4.21 8.45
CA VAL A 21 10.58 5.60 8.92
C VAL A 21 9.21 5.90 9.52
N TRP A 22 9.21 6.55 10.67
CA TRP A 22 8.02 7.09 11.32
C TRP A 22 8.32 8.48 11.87
N GLU A 23 7.84 9.49 11.15
CA GLU A 23 7.92 10.91 11.50
C GLU A 23 6.47 11.42 11.54
N PRO A 24 5.82 11.43 12.73
CA PRO A 24 4.40 11.75 12.85
C PRO A 24 4.05 13.07 12.19
N GLY A 25 3.00 13.09 11.36
CA GLY A 25 2.53 14.29 10.66
C GLY A 25 3.36 14.71 9.45
N GLU A 26 4.50 14.06 9.18
CA GLU A 26 5.41 14.43 8.10
C GLU A 26 5.66 13.29 7.12
N ARG A 27 6.03 12.09 7.64
CA ARG A 27 6.49 11.00 6.79
C ARG A 27 6.30 9.61 7.42
N LEU A 28 5.84 8.69 6.59
CA LEU A 28 5.76 7.27 6.89
C LEU A 28 6.41 6.49 5.73
N ALA A 29 7.41 5.68 6.01
CA ALA A 29 7.98 4.77 5.02
C ALA A 29 7.99 3.34 5.54
N PHE A 30 7.65 2.39 4.68
CA PHE A 30 7.63 0.99 5.04
C PHE A 30 7.93 0.09 3.84
N GLY A 31 8.48 -1.07 4.17
CA GLY A 31 8.60 -2.17 3.23
C GLY A 31 7.23 -2.74 2.87
N TRP A 32 7.09 -3.21 1.63
CA TRP A 32 5.86 -3.83 1.16
C TRP A 32 6.16 -5.12 0.39
N ARG A 33 5.34 -6.14 0.64
CA ARG A 33 5.46 -7.45 0.02
C ARG A 33 4.10 -8.12 -0.17
N GLN A 34 3.79 -8.54 -1.40
CA GLN A 34 2.64 -9.42 -1.64
C GLN A 34 2.92 -10.83 -1.12
N ALA A 35 1.87 -11.59 -0.84
CA ALA A 35 2.00 -12.99 -0.41
C ALA A 35 2.72 -13.88 -1.45
N SER A 36 2.63 -13.52 -2.74
CA SER A 36 3.28 -14.25 -3.85
C SER A 36 4.76 -13.92 -4.02
N PHE A 37 5.30 -12.92 -3.31
CA PHE A 37 6.68 -12.48 -3.49
C PHE A 37 7.66 -13.39 -2.74
N SER A 38 8.79 -13.68 -3.39
CA SER A 38 9.95 -14.30 -2.74
C SER A 38 10.57 -13.37 -1.68
N ALA A 39 11.50 -13.89 -0.87
CA ALA A 39 12.20 -13.08 0.13
C ALA A 39 13.06 -11.97 -0.49
N ALA A 40 13.51 -12.13 -1.74
CA ALA A 40 14.33 -11.15 -2.45
C ALA A 40 13.48 -10.05 -3.14
N GLN A 41 12.19 -10.29 -3.32
CA GLN A 41 11.27 -9.32 -3.94
C GLN A 41 10.65 -8.44 -2.86
N HIS A 42 11.00 -7.16 -2.88
CA HIS A 42 10.55 -6.22 -1.88
C HIS A 42 10.40 -4.84 -2.49
N THR A 43 9.21 -4.27 -2.37
CA THR A 43 8.94 -2.90 -2.79
C THR A 43 8.86 -2.01 -1.55
N HIS A 44 8.91 -0.70 -1.76
CA HIS A 44 8.89 0.26 -0.66
C HIS A 44 7.83 1.31 -0.94
N VAL A 45 7.08 1.65 0.10
CA VAL A 45 6.09 2.71 0.06
C VAL A 45 6.59 3.84 0.95
N GLU A 46 6.54 5.05 0.42
CA GLU A 46 6.78 6.28 1.17
C GLU A 46 5.57 7.18 1.03
N VAL A 47 5.08 7.65 2.18
CA VAL A 47 3.96 8.57 2.29
C VAL A 47 4.50 9.85 2.91
N ARG A 48 4.25 10.98 2.26
CA ARG A 48 4.61 12.32 2.74
C ARG A 48 3.35 13.15 2.96
N PHE A 49 3.35 13.89 4.05
CA PHE A 49 2.26 14.79 4.44
C PHE A 49 2.82 16.22 4.42
N GLU A 50 2.26 17.06 3.56
CA GLU A 50 2.73 18.43 3.36
C GLU A 50 1.57 19.38 3.63
N ALA A 51 1.75 20.33 4.53
CA ALA A 51 0.76 21.38 4.78
C ALA A 51 0.65 22.29 3.54
N VAL A 52 -0.57 22.52 3.08
CA VAL A 52 -0.90 23.41 1.95
C VAL A 52 -2.07 24.29 2.37
N GLY A 53 -1.76 25.44 3.00
CA GLY A 53 -2.77 26.29 3.63
C GLY A 53 -3.45 25.54 4.77
N ASP A 54 -4.78 25.48 4.75
CA ASP A 54 -5.60 24.73 5.72
C ASP A 54 -5.80 23.25 5.34
N GLU A 55 -5.20 22.80 4.22
CA GLU A 55 -5.28 21.43 3.73
C GLU A 55 -3.95 20.69 3.96
N THR A 56 -4.00 19.35 3.87
CA THR A 56 -2.81 18.50 3.81
C THR A 56 -2.74 17.80 2.47
N ARG A 57 -1.64 18.01 1.74
CA ARG A 57 -1.29 17.21 0.56
C ARG A 57 -0.65 15.92 1.02
N VAL A 58 -1.25 14.80 0.63
CA VAL A 58 -0.69 13.47 0.86
C VAL A 58 -0.11 12.95 -0.45
N THR A 59 1.20 12.68 -0.46
CA THR A 59 1.88 12.09 -1.62
C THR A 59 2.32 10.67 -1.28
N VAL A 60 1.98 9.71 -2.15
CA VAL A 60 2.42 8.32 -2.03
C VAL A 60 3.36 7.98 -3.17
N GLU A 61 4.54 7.47 -2.85
CA GLU A 61 5.50 6.91 -3.78
C GLU A 61 5.67 5.42 -3.51
N HIS A 62 5.50 4.59 -4.54
CA HIS A 62 5.69 3.13 -4.45
C HIS A 62 6.77 2.68 -5.43
N ARG A 63 7.95 2.33 -4.89
CA ARG A 63 9.17 2.04 -5.65
C ARG A 63 9.64 0.59 -5.47
N GLY A 64 10.59 0.17 -6.30
CA GLY A 64 11.22 -1.17 -6.24
C GLY A 64 10.51 -2.23 -7.08
N TRP A 65 9.56 -1.84 -7.93
CA TRP A 65 8.83 -2.77 -8.80
C TRP A 65 9.73 -3.49 -9.79
N ASP A 66 10.84 -2.89 -10.18
CA ASP A 66 11.92 -3.47 -10.98
C ASP A 66 12.53 -4.75 -10.36
N THR A 67 12.43 -4.93 -9.04
CA THR A 67 12.86 -6.17 -8.37
C THR A 67 11.91 -7.35 -8.60
N VAL A 68 10.70 -7.09 -9.11
CA VAL A 68 9.71 -8.12 -9.46
C VAL A 68 9.87 -8.46 -10.94
N PRO A 69 10.27 -9.70 -11.30
CA PRO A 69 10.43 -10.10 -12.70
C PRO A 69 9.15 -9.93 -13.54
N GLN A 70 9.30 -9.62 -14.82
CA GLN A 70 8.16 -9.34 -15.71
C GLN A 70 7.22 -10.54 -15.91
N ASP A 71 7.77 -11.75 -15.88
CA ASP A 71 7.08 -13.03 -15.96
C ASP A 71 6.45 -13.46 -14.61
N HIS A 72 6.61 -12.65 -13.56
CA HIS A 72 6.07 -12.97 -12.25
C HIS A 72 4.53 -12.90 -12.23
N VAL A 73 3.89 -13.88 -11.59
CA VAL A 73 2.42 -14.00 -11.51
C VAL A 73 1.72 -12.75 -10.97
N ALA A 74 2.38 -12.02 -10.07
CA ALA A 74 1.87 -10.77 -9.51
C ALA A 74 1.65 -9.67 -10.55
N ARG A 75 2.39 -9.72 -11.67
CA ARG A 75 2.26 -8.77 -12.77
C ARG A 75 1.19 -9.16 -13.77
N HIS A 76 0.64 -10.37 -13.67
CA HIS A 76 -0.36 -10.91 -14.61
C HIS A 76 0.06 -10.79 -16.08
N HIS A 77 1.36 -10.80 -16.37
CA HIS A 77 1.95 -10.60 -17.70
C HIS A 77 1.57 -9.27 -18.38
N PHE A 78 1.08 -8.28 -17.63
CA PHE A 78 0.81 -6.97 -18.20
C PHE A 78 2.10 -6.24 -18.56
N PRO A 79 2.14 -5.42 -19.62
CA PRO A 79 3.24 -4.51 -19.88
C PRO A 79 3.50 -3.59 -18.67
N ASP A 80 4.77 -3.28 -18.39
CA ASP A 80 5.20 -2.48 -17.22
C ASP A 80 4.35 -1.23 -16.99
N ARG A 81 4.14 -0.43 -18.05
CA ARG A 81 3.36 0.81 -17.97
C ARG A 81 1.94 0.56 -17.47
N VAL A 82 1.28 -0.49 -17.97
CA VAL A 82 -0.09 -0.83 -17.59
C VAL A 82 -0.12 -1.32 -16.15
N PHE A 83 0.85 -2.16 -15.77
CA PHE A 83 0.98 -2.66 -14.41
C PHE A 83 1.19 -1.54 -13.38
N LEU A 84 2.10 -0.59 -13.66
CA LEU A 84 2.39 0.56 -12.80
C LEU A 84 1.20 1.53 -12.73
N LEU A 85 0.53 1.80 -13.86
CA LEU A 85 -0.66 2.65 -13.88
C LEU A 85 -1.76 2.11 -12.96
N ARG A 86 -2.05 0.82 -13.03
CA ARG A 86 -3.06 0.17 -12.17
C ARG A 86 -2.74 0.27 -10.68
N HIS A 87 -1.46 0.18 -10.32
CA HIS A 87 -1.03 0.40 -8.93
C HIS A 87 -1.24 1.86 -8.51
N GLY A 88 -0.96 2.81 -9.42
CA GLY A 88 -1.28 4.22 -9.21
C GLY A 88 -2.78 4.47 -9.00
N GLU A 89 -3.63 3.91 -9.86
CA GLU A 89 -5.10 4.00 -9.75
C GLU A 89 -5.61 3.41 -8.44
N TRP A 90 -5.05 2.27 -8.02
CA TRP A 90 -5.39 1.66 -6.72
C TRP A 90 -5.02 2.57 -5.54
N TRP A 91 -3.84 3.20 -5.56
CA TRP A 91 -3.46 4.19 -4.55
C TRP A 91 -4.40 5.41 -4.54
N GLN A 92 -4.83 5.88 -5.71
CA GLN A 92 -5.79 6.98 -5.81
C GLN A 92 -7.14 6.62 -5.15
N VAL A 93 -7.63 5.40 -5.34
CA VAL A 93 -8.85 4.92 -4.66
C VAL A 93 -8.67 4.92 -3.14
N LEU A 94 -7.53 4.44 -2.63
CA LEU A 94 -7.25 4.43 -1.19
C LEU A 94 -7.16 5.83 -0.60
N LEU A 95 -6.49 6.76 -1.30
CA LEU A 95 -6.38 8.15 -0.85
C LEU A 95 -7.74 8.88 -0.90
N ALA A 96 -8.59 8.56 -1.88
CA ALA A 96 -9.95 9.07 -1.94
C ALA A 96 -10.80 8.58 -0.76
N ALA A 97 -10.69 7.28 -0.43
CA ALA A 97 -11.35 6.72 0.75
C ALA A 97 -10.85 7.36 2.06
N LEU A 98 -9.53 7.51 2.23
CA LEU A 98 -8.94 8.21 3.37
C LEU A 98 -9.48 9.64 3.51
N ARG A 99 -9.57 10.37 2.39
CA ARG A 99 -10.12 11.73 2.38
C ARG A 99 -11.58 11.77 2.84
N ALA A 100 -12.40 10.78 2.45
CA ALA A 100 -13.78 10.69 2.90
C ALA A 100 -13.85 10.46 4.42
N GLU A 101 -13.10 9.48 4.93
CA GLU A 101 -13.07 9.16 6.37
C GLU A 101 -12.61 10.34 7.24
N VAL A 102 -11.56 11.05 6.82
CA VAL A 102 -11.05 12.24 7.54
C VAL A 102 -12.02 13.41 7.42
N GLY A 103 -12.64 13.61 6.26
CA GLY A 103 -13.64 14.67 6.03
C GLY A 103 -14.90 14.51 6.87
N ASP A 104 -15.29 13.27 7.16
CA ASP A 104 -16.44 12.94 8.02
C ASP A 104 -16.12 13.10 9.53
N GLY A 105 -14.89 13.50 9.89
CA GLY A 105 -14.49 13.80 11.26
C GLY A 105 -14.35 12.57 12.17
N VAL A 106 -14.43 11.36 11.61
CA VAL A 106 -14.20 10.13 12.36
C VAL A 106 -12.70 9.83 12.32
N LEU A 107 -11.98 10.33 13.33
CA LEU A 107 -10.65 9.77 13.58
C LEU A 107 -10.83 8.31 14.04
N PRO A 108 -10.22 7.33 13.37
CA PRO A 108 -10.20 5.98 13.89
C PRO A 108 -9.53 6.00 15.27
N PRO A 109 -10.01 5.20 16.24
CA PRO A 109 -9.39 5.14 17.56
C PRO A 109 -7.91 4.76 17.40
N VAL A 110 -7.03 5.56 18.00
CA VAL A 110 -5.61 5.24 18.11
C VAL A 110 -5.51 3.99 19.01
N LEU A 111 -4.91 2.91 18.48
CA LEU A 111 -4.63 1.68 19.22
C LEU A 111 -3.50 1.88 20.23
#